data_AF-A0A2H2ZPD8-F1
#
_entry.id   AF-A0A2H2ZPD8-F1
#
_cell.length_a   1.000
_cell.length_b   1.000
_cell.length_c   1.000
_cell.angle_alpha   90.00
_cell.angle_beta   90.00
_cell.angle_gamma   90.00
#
_symmetry.space_group_name_H-M   'P 1'
#
loop_
_entity.id
_entity.type
_entity.pdbx_description
1 polymer ?
#
loop_
_entity_poly.entity_id
_entity_poly.type
_entity_poly.pdbx_seq_one_letter_code
_entity_poly.pdbx_strand_id
1 'polypeptide(L)'
;MCGVTGLMLGDPEATTAAIELHESLYYLQHRGQDAAGISVCNGGRVYQRKGLGMAQKVFSEFDGFALLEQLPGAFGIAHVRYPTAGTSSASEAQPLYVNSPFGLSISVNGNLINPDYLREFLDSEARRHINSDSDSELLLNVFAYALNELGKARVNVDDIFASLRDVYAKCQGAYACTAMVTGFGILGFRDANGIRPLCFGSRPSQTLPGAKDYFLASESVALRQLGFTDIIDIKPGQAVFCQKNGTVHFRQIVEPKSYTPDVFEYVYLARPDSCIDGISVHRSRQNMGVKLAKKMREVLTEKEIAEIDVVIPVPETSNTAAATLASCLDRPYSNAFVKNRYGQEARKKGIRRKLSPIESEFDGKAICIVDDSIVRGNTSREIVQMAREAGATRVYVVSCSPEIMNQHIYGIDLADPDELVAYNRTTEQVAENIQADKVIFQSLDDLKAACVEAAGEGSEVKEFEVGVFSGKYITDVPEGYFEHISQLRGKNKKRKTPNCSESMLIANGGVVNMAPGQNGAQGNGTRNGVVSPSYREDINIYNIAS
;
A
#
# COMPACT_ATOMS: atom_id res chain seq x y z
N MET A 1 -0.74 1.44 -2.44
CA MET A 1 0.61 0.89 -2.15
C MET A 1 0.43 -0.36 -1.29
N CYS A 2 1.18 -1.44 -1.48
CA CYS A 2 0.91 -2.72 -0.81
C CYS A 2 0.98 -2.68 0.74
N GLY A 3 0.40 -3.69 1.38
CA GLY A 3 0.53 -3.94 2.82
C GLY A 3 1.21 -5.29 3.07
N VAL A 4 2.16 -5.33 3.99
CA VAL A 4 2.87 -6.56 4.40
C VAL A 4 2.63 -6.84 5.87
N THR A 5 2.51 -8.13 6.22
CA THR A 5 2.48 -8.58 7.61
C THR A 5 3.31 -9.83 7.83
N GLY A 6 3.68 -10.07 9.09
CA GLY A 6 4.36 -11.28 9.55
C GLY A 6 3.95 -11.58 10.99
N LEU A 7 3.73 -12.86 11.31
CA LEU A 7 3.32 -13.30 12.62
C LEU A 7 4.17 -14.50 13.05
N MET A 8 4.62 -14.47 14.31
CA MET A 8 5.27 -15.58 15.00
C MET A 8 4.52 -15.81 16.31
N LEU A 9 3.81 -16.92 16.43
CA LEU A 9 3.22 -17.35 17.68
C LEU A 9 4.31 -17.92 18.59
N GLY A 10 4.25 -17.58 19.87
CA GLY A 10 5.21 -18.06 20.87
C GLY A 10 5.07 -19.56 21.16
N ASP A 11 3.90 -20.13 20.88
CA ASP A 11 3.63 -21.55 20.94
C ASP A 11 4.02 -22.24 19.61
N PRO A 12 5.10 -23.05 19.60
CA PRO A 12 5.58 -23.68 18.38
C PRO A 12 4.66 -24.78 17.82
N GLU A 13 3.69 -25.24 18.62
CA GLU A 13 2.69 -26.26 18.23
C GLU A 13 1.37 -25.64 17.76
N ALA A 14 1.20 -24.32 17.89
CA ALA A 14 0.04 -23.62 17.38
C ALA A 14 -0.05 -23.73 15.84
N THR A 15 -1.27 -23.79 15.32
CA THR A 15 -1.54 -23.91 13.88
C THR A 15 -2.36 -22.75 13.32
N THR A 16 -2.64 -21.74 14.13
CA THR A 16 -3.64 -20.70 13.88
C THR A 16 -3.08 -19.40 13.31
N ALA A 17 -1.78 -19.32 12.98
CA ALA A 17 -1.17 -18.07 12.51
C ALA A 17 -1.85 -17.51 11.25
N ALA A 18 -2.37 -18.37 10.38
CA ALA A 18 -3.11 -17.95 9.19
C ALA A 18 -4.39 -17.16 9.49
N ILE A 19 -5.05 -17.42 10.63
CA ILE A 19 -6.29 -16.75 11.03
C ILE A 19 -6.01 -15.28 11.36
N GLU A 20 -5.03 -15.03 12.23
CA GLU A 20 -4.66 -13.67 12.61
C GLU A 20 -3.98 -12.91 11.47
N LEU A 21 -3.18 -13.59 10.64
CA LEU A 21 -2.65 -13.02 9.40
C LEU A 21 -3.79 -12.59 8.47
N HIS A 22 -4.84 -13.40 8.31
CA HIS A 22 -6.01 -13.06 7.52
C HIS A 22 -6.78 -11.87 8.09
N GLU A 23 -7.02 -11.83 9.40
CA GLU A 23 -7.64 -10.68 10.07
C GLU A 23 -6.83 -9.39 9.86
N SER A 24 -5.50 -9.48 9.93
CA SER A 24 -4.61 -8.34 9.68
C SER A 24 -4.78 -7.74 8.29
N LEU A 25 -5.12 -8.56 7.28
CA LEU A 25 -5.31 -8.09 5.92
C LEU A 25 -6.54 -7.19 5.79
N TYR A 26 -7.56 -7.35 6.65
CA TYR A 26 -8.72 -6.45 6.66
C TYR A 26 -8.37 -5.07 7.19
N TYR A 27 -7.52 -4.99 8.22
CA TYR A 27 -7.04 -3.70 8.73
C TYR A 27 -6.12 -2.97 7.76
N LEU A 28 -5.45 -3.71 6.86
CA LEU A 28 -4.56 -3.19 5.83
C LEU A 28 -5.16 -3.23 4.41
N GLN A 29 -6.43 -3.61 4.24
CA GLN A 29 -7.06 -3.80 2.92
C GLN A 29 -7.07 -2.50 2.11
N HIS A 30 -6.96 -1.37 2.79
CA HIS A 30 -6.88 -0.05 2.21
C HIS A 30 -5.59 0.20 1.42
N ARG A 31 -4.52 -0.51 1.78
CA ARG A 31 -3.25 -0.49 1.08
C ARG A 31 -3.37 -1.16 -0.28
N GLY A 32 -4.15 -2.23 -0.41
CA GLY A 32 -4.27 -2.94 -1.69
C GLY A 32 -5.51 -3.79 -1.81
N GLN A 33 -6.20 -3.73 -2.94
CA GLN A 33 -7.45 -4.47 -3.19
C GLN A 33 -7.37 -5.41 -4.42
N ASP A 34 -6.23 -5.41 -5.10
CA ASP A 34 -6.04 -6.12 -6.38
C ASP A 34 -5.69 -7.60 -6.19
N ALA A 35 -4.97 -7.93 -5.13
CA ALA A 35 -4.64 -9.30 -4.76
C ALA A 35 -4.39 -9.42 -3.26
N ALA A 36 -4.50 -10.63 -2.73
CA ALA A 36 -4.13 -10.96 -1.36
C ALA A 36 -3.43 -12.32 -1.31
N GLY A 37 -2.64 -12.56 -0.27
CA GLY A 37 -2.01 -13.86 -0.06
C GLY A 37 -1.44 -14.05 1.35
N ILE A 38 -1.40 -15.30 1.78
CA ILE A 38 -0.86 -15.77 3.07
C ILE A 38 0.07 -16.95 2.78
N SER A 39 1.21 -17.00 3.48
CA SER A 39 2.09 -18.16 3.51
C SER A 39 2.49 -18.46 4.95
N VAL A 40 2.25 -19.68 5.39
CA VAL A 40 2.59 -20.15 6.75
C VAL A 40 3.50 -21.36 6.68
N CYS A 41 4.20 -21.64 7.78
CA CYS A 41 5.06 -22.80 7.91
C CYS A 41 4.60 -23.71 9.05
N ASN A 42 4.43 -25.00 8.75
CA ASN A 42 4.22 -26.06 9.74
C ASN A 42 5.19 -27.22 9.49
N GLY A 43 5.91 -27.66 10.52
CA GLY A 43 6.83 -28.81 10.41
C GLY A 43 7.90 -28.69 9.31
N GLY A 44 8.29 -27.47 8.91
CA GLY A 44 9.23 -27.24 7.81
C GLY A 44 8.61 -27.31 6.40
N ARG A 45 7.28 -27.38 6.29
CA ARG A 45 6.55 -27.27 5.03
C ARG A 45 5.87 -25.91 4.94
N VAL A 46 5.91 -25.31 3.75
CA VAL A 46 5.23 -24.05 3.46
C VAL A 46 3.84 -24.34 2.88
N TYR A 47 2.82 -23.71 3.46
CA TYR A 47 1.45 -23.71 2.96
C TYR A 47 1.14 -22.30 2.47
N GLN A 48 0.67 -22.17 1.23
CA GLN A 48 0.44 -20.87 0.60
C GLN A 48 -0.92 -20.83 -0.09
N ARG A 49 -1.63 -19.71 0.13
CA ARG A 49 -2.82 -19.35 -0.64
C ARG A 49 -2.70 -17.89 -1.05
N LYS A 50 -2.89 -17.62 -2.34
CA LYS A 50 -2.88 -16.28 -2.92
C LYS A 50 -3.79 -16.21 -4.13
N GLY A 51 -4.31 -15.03 -4.42
CA GLY A 51 -5.24 -14.83 -5.53
C GLY A 51 -5.58 -13.36 -5.76
N LEU A 52 -6.29 -13.10 -6.85
CA LEU A 52 -6.77 -11.76 -7.20
C LEU A 52 -8.03 -11.38 -6.42
N GLY A 53 -8.13 -10.09 -6.09
CA GLY A 53 -9.23 -9.49 -5.34
C GLY A 53 -8.89 -9.25 -3.87
N MET A 54 -9.89 -8.75 -3.15
CA MET A 54 -9.83 -8.47 -1.71
C MET A 54 -9.63 -9.76 -0.89
N ALA A 55 -9.09 -9.64 0.32
CA ALA A 55 -8.81 -10.76 1.21
C ALA A 55 -10.05 -11.65 1.42
N GLN A 56 -11.22 -11.04 1.66
CA GLN A 56 -12.49 -11.76 1.80
C GLN A 56 -12.77 -12.72 0.64
N LYS A 57 -12.48 -12.31 -0.60
CA LYS A 57 -12.71 -13.13 -1.80
C LYS A 57 -11.63 -14.20 -1.97
N VAL A 58 -10.38 -13.90 -1.63
CA VAL A 58 -9.25 -14.83 -1.83
C VAL A 58 -9.30 -16.00 -0.85
N PHE A 59 -9.80 -15.74 0.36
CA PHE A 59 -9.88 -16.69 1.48
C PHE A 59 -11.31 -17.15 1.80
N SER A 60 -12.29 -16.84 0.94
CA SER A 60 -13.64 -17.40 1.06
C SER A 60 -13.61 -18.92 0.90
N GLU A 61 -14.62 -19.61 1.43
CA GLU A 61 -14.77 -21.05 1.26
C GLU A 61 -14.67 -21.45 -0.22
N PHE A 62 -13.97 -22.56 -0.47
CA PHE A 62 -13.85 -23.19 -1.79
C PHE A 62 -14.18 -24.66 -1.62
N ASP A 63 -15.08 -25.18 -2.47
CA ASP A 63 -15.56 -26.57 -2.41
C ASP A 63 -16.06 -27.02 -1.02
N GLY A 64 -16.68 -26.11 -0.25
CA GLY A 64 -17.29 -26.40 1.05
C GLY A 64 -16.31 -26.52 2.22
N PHE A 65 -15.03 -26.15 2.04
CA PHE A 65 -14.02 -26.10 3.11
C PHE A 65 -13.57 -24.67 3.41
N ALA A 66 -13.36 -24.38 4.70
CA ALA A 66 -12.74 -23.13 5.12
C ALA A 66 -11.25 -23.14 4.70
N LEU A 67 -10.89 -22.33 3.71
CA LEU A 67 -9.53 -22.29 3.15
C LEU A 67 -8.44 -22.00 4.18
N LEU A 68 -8.78 -21.31 5.27
CA LEU A 68 -7.85 -21.05 6.37
C LEU A 68 -7.44 -22.32 7.13
N GLU A 69 -8.31 -23.34 7.19
CA GLU A 69 -7.97 -24.63 7.82
C GLU A 69 -6.89 -25.39 7.02
N GLN A 70 -6.73 -25.07 5.74
CA GLN A 70 -5.70 -25.63 4.86
C GLN A 70 -4.34 -24.92 5.01
N LEU A 71 -4.23 -23.93 5.90
CA LEU A 71 -3.01 -23.16 6.17
C LEU A 71 -2.56 -23.35 7.64
N PRO A 72 -2.16 -24.57 8.05
CA PRO A 72 -1.65 -24.78 9.39
C PRO A 72 -0.26 -24.16 9.55
N GLY A 73 -0.02 -23.50 10.68
CA GLY A 73 1.32 -23.10 11.10
C GLY A 73 1.37 -22.16 12.30
N ALA A 74 2.50 -22.16 13.01
CA ALA A 74 2.75 -21.28 14.14
C ALA A 74 3.27 -19.90 13.69
N PHE A 75 3.74 -19.78 12.45
CA PHE A 75 4.25 -18.53 11.90
C PHE A 75 4.06 -18.43 10.40
N GLY A 76 4.07 -17.20 9.90
CA GLY A 76 3.91 -16.92 8.48
C GLY A 76 3.96 -15.43 8.16
N ILE A 77 3.73 -15.13 6.89
CA ILE A 77 3.67 -13.78 6.34
C ILE A 77 2.46 -13.64 5.42
N ALA A 78 1.98 -12.42 5.26
CA ALA A 78 0.86 -12.11 4.38
C ALA A 78 1.08 -10.80 3.62
N HIS A 79 0.25 -10.58 2.61
CA HIS A 79 0.33 -9.41 1.75
C HIS A 79 -1.03 -9.04 1.14
N VAL A 80 -1.25 -7.74 0.97
CA VAL A 80 -2.31 -7.17 0.11
C VAL A 80 -1.69 -6.26 -0.95
N ARG A 81 -2.07 -6.47 -2.21
CA ARG A 81 -1.46 -5.82 -3.38
C ARG A 81 -2.28 -4.61 -3.82
N TYR A 82 -1.61 -3.48 -3.96
CA TYR A 82 -2.11 -2.37 -4.77
C TYR A 82 -1.65 -2.58 -6.22
N PRO A 83 -2.47 -2.27 -7.24
CA PRO A 83 -2.02 -2.34 -8.62
C PRO A 83 -0.77 -1.47 -8.80
N THR A 84 0.34 -2.06 -9.28
CA THR A 84 1.55 -1.32 -9.67
C THR A 84 1.92 -1.62 -11.11
N ALA A 85 2.78 -0.77 -11.70
CA ALA A 85 3.41 -1.11 -12.97
C ALA A 85 4.17 -2.45 -12.83
N GLY A 86 4.05 -3.32 -13.83
CA GLY A 86 4.72 -4.64 -13.82
C GLY A 86 4.02 -5.76 -13.03
N THR A 87 2.97 -5.50 -12.24
CA THR A 87 2.20 -6.57 -11.58
C THR A 87 0.74 -6.61 -12.00
N SER A 88 0.26 -7.76 -12.49
CA SER A 88 -1.12 -7.92 -12.92
C SER A 88 -1.67 -9.35 -12.79
N SER A 89 -0.80 -10.35 -12.72
CA SER A 89 -1.22 -11.75 -12.66
C SER A 89 -1.44 -12.23 -11.22
N ALA A 90 -2.20 -13.34 -11.07
CA ALA A 90 -2.38 -14.01 -9.79
C ALA A 90 -1.08 -14.68 -9.29
N SER A 91 -0.23 -15.15 -10.21
CA SER A 91 1.08 -15.75 -9.89
C SER A 91 2.04 -14.73 -9.26
N GLU A 92 1.93 -13.46 -9.66
CA GLU A 92 2.64 -12.30 -9.09
C GLU A 92 2.03 -11.80 -7.78
N ALA A 93 0.92 -12.38 -7.29
CA ALA A 93 0.46 -12.09 -5.95
C ALA A 93 1.53 -12.56 -4.95
N GLN A 94 1.70 -11.82 -3.87
CA GLN A 94 2.66 -12.15 -2.82
C GLN A 94 1.92 -12.80 -1.63
N PRO A 95 2.59 -13.55 -0.75
CA PRO A 95 4.04 -13.80 -0.70
C PRO A 95 4.60 -14.57 -1.91
N LEU A 96 5.80 -14.21 -2.37
CA LEU A 96 6.56 -15.00 -3.35
C LEU A 96 7.38 -16.07 -2.63
N TYR A 97 7.74 -17.16 -3.31
CA TYR A 97 8.48 -18.29 -2.72
C TYR A 97 9.56 -18.82 -3.66
N VAL A 98 10.73 -19.14 -3.10
CA VAL A 98 11.77 -19.95 -3.74
C VAL A 98 12.17 -21.10 -2.83
N ASN A 99 12.41 -22.29 -3.40
CA ASN A 99 12.74 -23.49 -2.62
C ASN A 99 14.21 -23.60 -2.22
N SER A 100 15.10 -22.80 -2.82
CA SER A 100 16.54 -22.85 -2.55
C SER A 100 17.16 -21.45 -2.46
N PRO A 101 18.03 -21.20 -1.45
CA PRO A 101 18.39 -22.10 -0.36
C PRO A 101 17.30 -22.11 0.73
N PHE A 102 17.22 -23.19 1.52
CA PHE A 102 16.39 -23.34 2.75
C PHE A 102 14.87 -23.23 2.61
N GLY A 103 14.34 -22.70 1.51
CA GLY A 103 12.93 -22.33 1.36
C GLY A 103 12.67 -20.94 1.94
N LEU A 104 12.45 -19.95 1.06
CA LEU A 104 12.26 -18.56 1.43
C LEU A 104 10.96 -18.04 0.85
N SER A 105 10.15 -17.39 1.69
CA SER A 105 9.01 -16.60 1.24
C SER A 105 9.22 -15.12 1.56
N ILE A 106 8.76 -14.21 0.70
CA ILE A 106 8.83 -12.76 0.96
C ILE A 106 7.57 -12.04 0.52
N SER A 107 7.22 -11.02 1.31
CA SER A 107 6.25 -9.98 0.99
C SER A 107 6.98 -8.64 1.00
N VAL A 108 6.71 -7.79 0.02
CA VAL A 108 7.39 -6.52 -0.19
C VAL A 108 6.35 -5.42 -0.38
N ASN A 109 6.43 -4.39 0.45
CA ASN A 109 5.81 -3.11 0.18
C ASN A 109 6.89 -2.14 -0.29
N GLY A 110 6.89 -1.75 -1.56
CA GLY A 110 7.95 -0.93 -2.12
C GLY A 110 8.01 -0.92 -3.64
N ASN A 111 9.07 -0.31 -4.16
CA ASN A 111 9.46 -0.45 -5.55
C ASN A 111 11.00 -0.34 -5.70
N LEU A 112 11.59 -1.22 -6.51
CA LEU A 112 13.00 -1.12 -6.91
C LEU A 112 13.17 -0.24 -8.15
N ILE A 113 14.16 0.65 -8.12
CA ILE A 113 14.44 1.61 -9.19
C ILE A 113 15.52 1.15 -10.16
N ASN A 114 16.20 0.04 -9.86
CA ASN A 114 17.25 -0.53 -10.71
C ASN A 114 16.96 -1.96 -11.21
N PRO A 115 15.74 -2.27 -11.71
CA PRO A 115 15.36 -3.64 -12.05
C PRO A 115 16.19 -4.23 -13.20
N ASP A 116 16.66 -3.41 -14.15
CA ASP A 116 17.41 -3.90 -15.30
C ASP A 116 18.80 -4.42 -14.90
N TYR A 117 19.51 -3.70 -14.01
CA TYR A 117 20.74 -4.19 -13.39
C TYR A 117 20.52 -5.51 -12.64
N LEU A 118 19.44 -5.58 -11.84
CA LEU A 118 19.15 -6.78 -11.06
C LEU A 118 18.80 -7.98 -11.92
N ARG A 119 18.08 -7.79 -13.03
CA ARG A 119 17.79 -8.86 -13.99
C ARG A 119 19.05 -9.39 -14.63
N GLU A 120 19.94 -8.52 -15.08
CA GLU A 120 21.22 -8.91 -15.68
C GLU A 120 22.10 -9.67 -14.68
N PHE A 121 22.22 -9.16 -13.45
CA PHE A 121 22.94 -9.83 -12.36
C PHE A 121 22.36 -11.21 -12.05
N LEU A 122 21.03 -11.31 -11.94
CA LEU A 122 20.35 -12.57 -11.60
C LEU A 122 20.49 -13.61 -12.70
N ASP A 123 20.48 -13.20 -13.97
CA ASP A 123 20.63 -14.10 -15.12
C ASP A 123 22.09 -14.53 -15.33
N SER A 124 23.02 -13.57 -15.39
CA SER A 124 24.41 -13.82 -15.79
C SER A 124 25.29 -14.36 -14.66
N GLU A 125 25.14 -13.85 -13.43
CA GLU A 125 25.99 -14.21 -12.29
C GLU A 125 25.28 -15.22 -11.38
N ALA A 126 24.08 -14.89 -10.91
CA ALA A 126 23.36 -15.73 -9.95
C ALA A 126 22.71 -16.97 -10.59
N ARG A 127 22.53 -16.96 -11.92
CA ARG A 127 21.87 -18.01 -12.72
C ARG A 127 20.48 -18.37 -12.19
N ARG A 128 19.70 -17.36 -11.83
CA ARG A 128 18.33 -17.48 -11.32
C ARG A 128 17.37 -16.89 -12.34
N HIS A 129 16.54 -17.75 -12.92
CA HIS A 129 15.48 -17.31 -13.83
C HIS A 129 14.41 -16.51 -13.07
N ILE A 130 13.99 -15.40 -13.66
CA ILE A 130 12.92 -14.53 -13.14
C ILE A 130 11.70 -14.70 -14.04
N ASN A 131 10.61 -15.13 -13.44
CA ASN A 131 9.43 -15.59 -14.16
C ASN A 131 8.31 -14.53 -14.25
N SER A 132 8.50 -13.37 -13.64
CA SER A 132 7.55 -12.26 -13.65
C SER A 132 8.20 -10.89 -13.88
N ASP A 133 7.36 -9.89 -14.14
CA ASP A 133 7.76 -8.50 -14.22
C ASP A 133 7.81 -7.82 -12.82
N SER A 134 7.62 -8.58 -11.74
CA SER A 134 7.62 -8.07 -10.36
C SER A 134 9.04 -7.86 -9.84
N ASP A 135 9.33 -6.65 -9.42
CA ASP A 135 10.55 -6.28 -8.71
C ASP A 135 10.75 -7.04 -7.38
N SER A 136 9.66 -7.46 -6.75
CA SER A 136 9.66 -8.25 -5.53
C SER A 136 10.25 -9.65 -5.75
N GLU A 137 10.13 -10.21 -6.97
CA GLU A 137 10.81 -11.46 -7.35
C GLU A 137 12.31 -11.26 -7.50
N LEU A 138 12.75 -10.10 -8.00
CA LEU A 138 14.15 -9.73 -8.07
C LEU A 138 14.73 -9.65 -6.65
N LEU A 139 14.06 -8.93 -5.74
CA LEU A 139 14.48 -8.79 -4.34
C LEU A 139 14.60 -10.16 -3.65
N LEU A 140 13.58 -11.02 -3.80
CA LEU A 140 13.60 -12.39 -3.27
C LEU A 140 14.84 -13.16 -3.75
N ASN A 141 15.11 -13.12 -5.06
CA ASN A 141 16.19 -13.90 -5.64
C ASN A 141 17.58 -13.34 -5.32
N VAL A 142 17.73 -12.02 -5.16
CA VAL A 142 18.98 -11.41 -4.65
C VAL A 142 19.25 -11.88 -3.22
N PHE A 143 18.22 -11.86 -2.36
CA PHE A 143 18.37 -12.34 -0.99
C PHE A 143 18.68 -13.84 -0.93
N ALA A 144 17.99 -14.64 -1.75
CA ALA A 144 18.24 -16.07 -1.86
C ALA A 144 19.65 -16.38 -2.38
N TYR A 145 20.15 -15.62 -3.35
CA TYR A 145 21.52 -15.73 -3.85
C TYR A 145 22.53 -15.41 -2.75
N ALA A 146 22.38 -14.28 -2.04
CA ALA A 146 23.29 -13.87 -0.97
C ALA A 146 23.37 -14.91 0.16
N LEU A 147 22.24 -15.56 0.50
CA LEU A 147 22.23 -16.67 1.45
C LEU A 147 22.94 -17.92 0.92
N ASN A 148 22.84 -18.19 -0.38
CA ASN A 148 23.46 -19.35 -1.01
C ASN A 148 24.99 -19.23 -1.04
N GLU A 149 25.52 -18.03 -1.28
CA GLU A 149 26.96 -17.77 -1.33
C GLU A 149 27.70 -18.05 -0.01
N LEU A 150 26.97 -18.10 1.11
CA LEU A 150 27.54 -18.51 2.40
C LEU A 150 27.98 -19.98 2.41
N GLY A 151 27.52 -20.81 1.46
CA GLY A 151 27.94 -22.21 1.32
C GLY A 151 27.53 -23.11 2.48
N LYS A 152 26.52 -22.70 3.27
CA LYS A 152 26.11 -23.41 4.49
C LYS A 152 24.90 -24.32 4.24
N ALA A 153 24.94 -25.52 4.82
CA ALA A 153 23.81 -26.45 4.79
C ALA A 153 22.62 -26.02 5.67
N ARG A 154 22.87 -25.18 6.68
CA ARG A 154 21.85 -24.59 7.55
C ARG A 154 22.22 -23.15 7.84
N VAL A 155 21.20 -22.29 7.83
CA VAL A 155 21.34 -20.87 8.13
C VAL A 155 21.27 -20.61 9.64
N ASN A 156 21.98 -19.60 10.11
CA ASN A 156 21.80 -19.04 11.45
C ASN A 156 21.40 -17.55 11.37
N VAL A 157 21.20 -16.90 12.52
CA VAL A 157 20.74 -15.50 12.56
C VAL A 157 21.78 -14.54 11.97
N ASP A 158 23.07 -14.78 12.23
CA ASP A 158 24.15 -13.94 11.68
C ASP A 158 24.24 -14.03 10.16
N ASP A 159 23.98 -15.21 9.60
CA ASP A 159 23.95 -15.46 8.15
C ASP A 159 22.81 -14.69 7.47
N ILE A 160 21.64 -14.65 8.09
CA ILE A 160 20.50 -13.85 7.60
C ILE A 160 20.87 -12.36 7.57
N PHE A 161 21.44 -11.86 8.66
CA PHE A 161 21.81 -10.45 8.70
C PHE A 161 23.00 -10.11 7.81
N ALA A 162 23.96 -11.02 7.64
CA ALA A 162 25.09 -10.84 6.74
C ALA A 162 24.63 -10.79 5.28
N SER A 163 23.77 -11.71 4.85
CA SER A 163 23.22 -11.75 3.49
C SER A 163 22.35 -10.53 3.15
N LEU A 164 21.69 -9.91 4.12
CA LEU A 164 20.98 -8.64 3.90
C LEU A 164 21.92 -7.52 3.42
N ARG A 165 23.22 -7.53 3.76
CA ARG A 165 24.16 -6.50 3.28
C ARG A 165 24.24 -6.48 1.75
N ASP A 166 24.17 -7.65 1.11
CA ASP A 166 24.17 -7.75 -0.34
C ASP A 166 22.86 -7.24 -0.95
N VAL A 167 21.73 -7.45 -0.26
CA VAL A 167 20.44 -6.85 -0.63
C VAL A 167 20.55 -5.32 -0.61
N TYR A 168 21.04 -4.73 0.49
CA TYR A 168 21.23 -3.27 0.56
C TYR A 168 22.25 -2.72 -0.44
N ALA A 169 23.26 -3.51 -0.81
CA ALA A 169 24.26 -3.11 -1.79
C ALA A 169 23.73 -3.11 -3.23
N LYS A 170 22.85 -4.08 -3.57
CA LYS A 170 22.37 -4.30 -4.94
C LYS A 170 20.99 -3.70 -5.20
N CYS A 171 20.05 -3.81 -4.27
CA CYS A 171 18.68 -3.34 -4.45
C CYS A 171 18.60 -1.85 -4.12
N GLN A 172 18.27 -1.03 -5.12
CA GLN A 172 18.06 0.40 -4.96
C GLN A 172 16.58 0.72 -5.06
N GLY A 173 16.10 1.63 -4.21
CA GLY A 173 14.70 2.05 -4.18
C GLY A 173 14.18 2.14 -2.75
N ALA A 174 12.91 1.78 -2.58
CA ALA A 174 12.22 1.82 -1.30
C ALA A 174 11.55 0.48 -1.06
N TYR A 175 11.68 -0.07 0.14
CA TYR A 175 11.09 -1.37 0.48
C TYR A 175 10.95 -1.55 1.98
N ALA A 176 9.80 -2.10 2.37
CA ALA A 176 9.53 -2.69 3.67
C ALA A 176 9.14 -4.14 3.43
N CYS A 177 9.90 -5.07 4.01
CA CYS A 177 9.78 -6.49 3.70
C CYS A 177 9.45 -7.29 4.94
N THR A 178 8.55 -8.26 4.79
CA THR A 178 8.43 -9.40 5.70
C THR A 178 8.84 -10.67 4.95
N ALA A 179 9.73 -11.46 5.53
CA ALA A 179 10.19 -12.71 4.94
C ALA A 179 10.06 -13.87 5.93
N MET A 180 9.95 -15.08 5.41
CA MET A 180 9.89 -16.31 6.17
C MET A 180 10.99 -17.25 5.69
N VAL A 181 11.83 -17.69 6.61
CA VAL A 181 12.81 -18.75 6.38
C VAL A 181 12.20 -20.05 6.89
N THR A 182 11.95 -20.99 5.98
CA THR A 182 11.17 -22.20 6.27
C THR A 182 11.79 -23.00 7.41
N GLY A 183 10.97 -23.31 8.42
CA GLY A 183 11.40 -24.05 9.61
C GLY A 183 12.32 -23.28 10.57
N PHE A 184 12.66 -22.01 10.31
CA PHE A 184 13.60 -21.25 11.13
C PHE A 184 12.99 -20.00 11.79
N GLY A 185 12.30 -19.15 11.04
CA GLY A 185 11.76 -17.91 11.61
C GLY A 185 11.20 -16.92 10.59
N ILE A 186 10.79 -15.75 11.09
CA ILE A 186 10.36 -14.60 10.27
C ILE A 186 11.35 -13.44 10.41
N LEU A 187 11.48 -12.67 9.34
CA LEU A 187 12.36 -11.52 9.20
C LEU A 187 11.55 -10.29 8.80
N GLY A 188 11.80 -9.15 9.43
CA GLY A 188 11.34 -7.84 8.98
C GLY A 188 12.53 -6.92 8.70
N PHE A 189 12.53 -6.19 7.59
CA PHE A 189 13.59 -5.21 7.30
C PHE A 189 13.09 -4.07 6.39
N ARG A 190 13.79 -2.93 6.43
CA ARG A 190 13.39 -1.69 5.77
C ARG A 190 14.56 -1.06 5.01
N ASP A 191 14.29 -0.41 3.88
CA ASP A 191 15.31 0.31 3.11
C ASP A 191 16.12 1.31 3.94
N ALA A 192 17.32 1.66 3.45
CA ALA A 192 18.28 2.49 4.18
C ALA A 192 17.87 3.97 4.31
N ASN A 193 16.79 4.40 3.65
CA ASN A 193 16.23 5.75 3.73
C ASN A 193 14.96 5.79 4.62
N GLY A 194 14.43 4.63 5.00
CA GLY A 194 13.20 4.51 5.77
C GLY A 194 11.97 4.97 5.02
N ILE A 195 11.87 4.75 3.71
CA ILE A 195 10.78 5.34 2.90
C ILE A 195 9.45 4.62 3.10
N ARG A 196 9.43 3.28 3.15
CA ARG A 196 8.20 2.48 3.31
C ARG A 196 7.99 2.07 4.78
N PRO A 197 6.79 2.16 5.35
CA PRO A 197 6.59 1.91 6.77
C PRO A 197 6.63 0.41 7.12
N LEU A 198 7.22 0.10 8.28
CA LEU A 198 7.21 -1.23 8.89
C LEU A 198 7.35 -1.08 10.41
N CYS A 199 6.44 -1.66 11.16
CA CYS A 199 6.47 -1.67 12.61
C CYS A 199 6.42 -3.10 13.15
N PHE A 200 6.90 -3.26 14.38
CA PHE A 200 7.01 -4.50 15.12
C PHE A 200 6.35 -4.35 16.48
N GLY A 201 5.71 -5.38 16.99
CA GLY A 201 5.18 -5.39 18.35
C GLY A 201 5.07 -6.81 18.89
N SER A 202 4.73 -6.90 20.16
CA SER A 202 4.64 -8.17 20.88
C SER A 202 3.42 -8.23 21.78
N ARG A 203 2.98 -9.43 22.13
CA ARG A 203 1.99 -9.66 23.19
C ARG A 203 2.32 -10.96 23.94
N PRO A 204 1.82 -11.14 25.18
CA PRO A 204 1.84 -12.46 25.81
C PRO A 204 1.15 -13.50 24.90
N SER A 205 1.73 -14.68 24.78
CA SER A 205 1.15 -15.73 23.95
C SER A 205 -0.20 -16.18 24.51
N GLN A 206 -1.17 -16.34 23.62
CA GLN A 206 -2.53 -16.73 24.00
C GLN A 206 -2.65 -18.22 24.34
N THR A 207 -1.72 -19.05 23.85
CA THR A 207 -1.79 -20.52 23.98
C THR A 207 -0.67 -21.11 24.84
N LEU A 208 0.45 -20.39 25.03
CA LEU A 208 1.58 -20.86 25.84
C LEU A 208 1.97 -19.84 26.94
N PRO A 209 1.65 -20.10 28.22
CA PRO A 209 2.02 -19.22 29.33
C PRO A 209 3.53 -18.95 29.39
N GLY A 210 3.91 -17.68 29.53
CA GLY A 210 5.31 -17.24 29.62
C GLY A 210 5.99 -17.04 28.26
N ALA A 211 5.39 -17.46 27.16
CA ALA A 211 5.85 -17.13 25.81
C ALA A 211 5.27 -15.79 25.30
N LYS A 212 5.84 -15.26 24.23
CA LYS A 212 5.37 -14.05 23.55
C LYS A 212 5.11 -14.34 22.07
N ASP A 213 4.02 -13.76 21.56
CA ASP A 213 3.77 -13.68 20.13
C ASP A 213 4.39 -12.37 19.60
N TYR A 214 4.82 -12.38 18.34
CA TYR A 214 5.42 -11.23 17.67
C TYR A 214 4.75 -10.95 16.32
N PHE A 215 4.53 -9.68 16.03
CA PHE A 215 3.86 -9.24 14.81
C PHE A 215 4.64 -8.13 14.11
N LEU A 216 4.71 -8.22 12.79
CA LEU A 216 5.24 -7.21 11.87
C LEU A 216 4.10 -6.72 10.99
N ALA A 217 3.99 -5.41 10.77
CA ALA A 217 3.02 -4.87 9.81
C ALA A 217 3.47 -3.54 9.21
N SER A 218 2.93 -3.22 8.02
CA SER A 218 3.09 -1.89 7.43
C SER A 218 2.50 -0.76 8.29
N GLU A 219 1.50 -1.04 9.14
CA GLU A 219 0.88 -0.02 10.00
C GLU A 219 0.54 -0.54 11.39
N SER A 220 0.71 0.33 12.39
CA SER A 220 0.42 0.03 13.79
C SER A 220 -1.04 -0.39 14.06
N VAL A 221 -1.99 0.03 13.21
CA VAL A 221 -3.41 -0.33 13.38
C VAL A 221 -3.62 -1.84 13.35
N ALA A 222 -2.90 -2.58 12.50
CA ALA A 222 -3.02 -4.03 12.42
C ALA A 222 -2.60 -4.69 13.75
N LEU A 223 -1.51 -4.20 14.35
CA LEU A 223 -1.01 -4.68 15.64
C LEU A 223 -2.00 -4.38 16.76
N ARG A 224 -2.46 -3.12 16.87
CA ARG A 224 -3.38 -2.71 17.95
C ARG A 224 -4.70 -3.48 17.92
N GLN A 225 -5.27 -3.67 16.73
CA GLN A 225 -6.55 -4.39 16.59
C GLN A 225 -6.43 -5.88 16.92
N LEU A 226 -5.26 -6.47 16.68
CA LEU A 226 -4.94 -7.85 17.08
C LEU A 226 -4.39 -7.96 18.51
N GLY A 227 -4.44 -6.87 19.29
CA GLY A 227 -4.01 -6.86 20.70
C GLY A 227 -2.49 -6.90 20.93
N PHE A 228 -1.68 -6.63 19.90
CA PHE A 228 -0.24 -6.47 20.05
C PHE A 228 0.10 -5.10 20.65
N THR A 229 1.05 -5.11 21.58
CA THR A 229 1.57 -3.94 22.30
C THR A 229 3.06 -3.77 22.02
N ASP A 230 3.74 -2.90 22.78
CA ASP A 230 5.18 -2.61 22.63
C ASP A 230 5.59 -2.27 21.19
N ILE A 231 4.73 -1.50 20.52
CA ILE A 231 4.88 -1.21 19.08
C ILE A 231 6.04 -0.24 18.88
N ILE A 232 7.01 -0.66 18.06
CA ILE A 232 8.16 0.13 17.63
C ILE A 232 8.29 0.09 16.11
N ASP A 233 8.78 1.16 15.51
CA ASP A 233 9.09 1.21 14.08
C ASP A 233 10.44 0.55 13.79
N ILE A 234 10.53 -0.17 12.66
CA ILE A 234 11.80 -0.66 12.14
C ILE A 234 12.54 0.52 11.51
N LYS A 235 13.73 0.81 12.05
CA LYS A 235 14.55 1.97 11.64
C LYS A 235 15.11 1.79 10.21
N PRO A 236 15.49 2.89 9.52
CA PRO A 236 16.14 2.80 8.21
C PRO A 236 17.36 1.87 8.24
N GLY A 237 17.44 0.90 7.31
CA GLY A 237 18.54 -0.06 7.24
C GLY A 237 18.61 -1.11 8.37
N GLN A 238 17.60 -1.13 9.25
CA GLN A 238 17.50 -2.07 10.35
C GLN A 238 16.73 -3.33 9.93
N ALA A 239 17.04 -4.45 10.58
CA ALA A 239 16.28 -5.69 10.48
C ALA A 239 15.95 -6.26 11.86
N VAL A 240 14.85 -7.01 11.93
CA VAL A 240 14.45 -7.82 13.07
C VAL A 240 14.21 -9.26 12.63
N PHE A 241 14.79 -10.23 13.34
CA PHE A 241 14.56 -11.65 13.11
C PHE A 241 13.95 -12.31 14.33
N CYS A 242 12.80 -12.95 14.16
CA CYS A 242 12.11 -13.74 15.19
C CYS A 242 12.29 -15.22 14.86
N GLN A 243 13.00 -15.92 15.73
CA GLN A 243 13.23 -17.36 15.61
C GLN A 243 11.99 -18.15 16.07
N LYS A 244 11.82 -19.36 15.53
CA LYS A 244 10.76 -20.30 15.96
C LYS A 244 10.78 -20.60 17.47
N ASN A 245 11.93 -20.45 18.13
CA ASN A 245 12.06 -20.65 19.58
C ASN A 245 11.63 -19.42 20.43
N GLY A 246 11.09 -18.38 19.81
CA GLY A 246 10.66 -17.14 20.48
C GLY A 246 11.76 -16.11 20.70
N THR A 247 13.01 -16.36 20.29
CA THR A 247 14.10 -15.37 20.43
C THR A 247 14.01 -14.31 19.34
N VAL A 248 14.13 -13.04 19.71
CA VAL A 248 14.10 -11.89 18.79
C VAL A 248 15.45 -11.18 18.75
N HIS A 249 15.91 -10.88 17.55
CA HIS A 249 17.18 -10.20 17.30
C HIS A 249 16.95 -8.95 16.47
N PHE A 250 17.38 -7.79 16.95
CA PHE A 250 17.44 -6.56 16.16
C PHE A 250 18.87 -6.31 15.72
N ARG A 251 19.07 -5.85 14.48
CA ARG A 251 20.38 -5.47 13.97
C ARG A 251 20.31 -4.31 12.98
N GLN A 252 21.18 -3.33 13.16
CA GLN A 252 21.47 -2.34 12.13
C GLN A 252 22.36 -3.02 11.07
N ILE A 253 21.85 -3.18 9.84
CA ILE A 253 22.56 -3.91 8.79
C ILE A 253 23.52 -3.00 8.03
N VAL A 254 23.04 -1.79 7.73
CA VAL A 254 23.77 -0.70 7.08
C VAL A 254 23.45 0.61 7.80
N GLU A 255 24.36 1.57 7.79
CA GLU A 255 24.07 2.89 8.34
C GLU A 255 22.89 3.56 7.60
N PRO A 256 21.98 4.26 8.30
CA PRO A 256 20.94 5.04 7.67
C PRO A 256 21.53 6.04 6.66
N LYS A 257 21.08 6.00 5.41
CA LYS A 257 21.42 7.02 4.41
C LYS A 257 20.63 8.30 4.68
N SER A 258 19.38 8.15 5.07
CA SER A 258 18.48 9.21 5.51
C SER A 258 17.41 8.60 6.43
N TYR A 259 16.57 9.46 7.01
CA TYR A 259 15.33 9.05 7.64
C TYR A 259 14.19 9.90 7.07
N THR A 260 13.71 9.47 5.91
CA THR A 260 12.77 10.21 5.05
C THR A 260 11.58 9.31 4.69
N PRO A 261 10.61 9.13 5.62
CA PRO A 261 9.38 8.42 5.29
C PRO A 261 8.62 9.11 4.16
N ASP A 262 7.84 8.33 3.42
CA ASP A 262 7.00 8.87 2.36
C ASP A 262 5.89 9.76 2.93
N VAL A 263 5.90 11.03 2.55
CA VAL A 263 4.90 12.00 3.00
C VAL A 263 3.48 11.62 2.55
N PHE A 264 3.32 10.87 1.45
CA PHE A 264 2.02 10.42 0.97
C PHE A 264 1.32 9.43 1.92
N GLU A 265 2.07 8.76 2.80
CA GLU A 265 1.49 7.95 3.87
C GLU A 265 0.61 8.81 4.77
N TYR A 266 1.08 10.00 5.13
CA TYR A 266 0.36 10.94 6.00
C TYR A 266 -0.79 11.67 5.29
N VAL A 267 -0.59 12.05 4.03
CA VAL A 267 -1.60 12.77 3.22
C VAL A 267 -2.84 11.91 3.00
N TYR A 268 -2.66 10.70 2.49
CA TYR A 268 -3.77 9.93 1.92
C TYR A 268 -3.77 8.45 2.28
N LEU A 269 -2.61 7.81 2.19
CA LEU A 269 -2.58 6.36 2.04
C LEU A 269 -2.74 5.61 3.36
N ALA A 270 -2.08 6.05 4.44
CA ALA A 270 -2.18 5.37 5.72
C ALA A 270 -3.55 5.63 6.37
N ARG A 271 -3.98 4.73 7.24
CA ARG A 271 -5.18 4.96 8.02
C ARG A 271 -4.93 6.02 9.10
N PRO A 272 -5.93 6.85 9.44
CA PRO A 272 -5.78 7.91 10.43
C PRO A 272 -5.47 7.38 11.84
N ASP A 273 -5.91 6.17 12.19
CA ASP A 273 -5.66 5.51 13.48
C ASP A 273 -4.27 4.84 13.58
N SER A 274 -3.41 5.04 12.58
CA SER A 274 -2.02 4.59 12.59
C SER A 274 -1.03 5.64 13.11
N CYS A 275 0.07 5.15 13.66
CA CYS A 275 1.28 5.90 13.97
C CYS A 275 2.41 5.30 13.15
N ILE A 276 3.14 6.13 12.41
CA ILE A 276 4.24 5.72 11.53
C ILE A 276 5.46 6.55 11.91
N ASP A 277 6.56 5.89 12.29
CA ASP A 277 7.81 6.54 12.72
C ASP A 277 7.61 7.54 13.86
N GLY A 278 6.73 7.18 14.81
CA GLY A 278 6.32 8.03 15.91
C GLY A 278 5.40 9.21 15.53
N ILE A 279 4.98 9.35 14.26
CA ILE A 279 4.10 10.42 13.80
C ILE A 279 2.66 9.90 13.70
N SER A 280 1.73 10.58 14.38
CA SER A 280 0.30 10.28 14.29
C SER A 280 -0.26 10.76 12.95
N VAL A 281 -0.84 9.84 12.17
CA VAL A 281 -1.47 10.16 10.88
C VAL A 281 -2.65 11.10 11.09
N HIS A 282 -3.55 10.81 12.03
CA HIS A 282 -4.67 11.71 12.33
C HIS A 282 -4.22 13.12 12.74
N ARG A 283 -3.23 13.23 13.64
CA ARG A 283 -2.73 14.54 14.08
C ARG A 283 -2.07 15.31 12.94
N SER A 284 -1.32 14.64 12.07
CA SER A 284 -0.73 15.28 10.90
C SER A 284 -1.79 15.90 9.99
N ARG A 285 -2.91 15.20 9.74
CA ARG A 285 -4.04 15.70 8.94
C ARG A 285 -4.77 16.87 9.59
N GLN A 286 -4.89 16.90 10.92
CA GLN A 286 -5.39 18.08 11.64
C GLN A 286 -4.46 19.28 11.40
N ASN A 287 -3.15 19.07 11.58
CA ASN A 287 -2.16 20.13 11.38
C ASN A 287 -2.14 20.64 9.92
N MET A 288 -2.35 19.76 8.92
CA MET A 288 -2.54 20.16 7.53
C MET A 288 -3.71 21.14 7.38
N GLY A 289 -4.85 20.89 8.05
CA GLY A 289 -6.00 21.80 8.07
C GLY A 289 -5.68 23.17 8.69
N VAL A 290 -4.92 23.20 9.79
CA VAL A 290 -4.46 24.46 10.42
C VAL A 290 -3.61 25.28 9.45
N LYS A 291 -2.63 24.63 8.81
CA LYS A 291 -1.72 25.31 7.89
C LYS A 291 -2.38 25.71 6.59
N LEU A 292 -3.34 24.92 6.09
CA LEU A 292 -4.20 25.33 4.98
C LEU A 292 -4.98 26.59 5.30
N ALA A 293 -5.49 26.74 6.52
CA ALA A 293 -6.20 27.97 6.92
C ALA A 293 -5.30 29.20 6.86
N LYS A 294 -4.02 29.04 7.26
CA LYS A 294 -3.00 30.09 7.11
C LYS A 294 -2.76 30.38 5.63
N LYS A 295 -2.55 29.35 4.81
CA LYS A 295 -2.31 29.50 3.37
C LYS A 295 -3.46 30.19 2.64
N MET A 296 -4.71 29.87 3.00
CA MET A 296 -5.88 30.52 2.44
C MET A 296 -5.92 32.02 2.76
N ARG A 297 -5.52 32.44 3.97
CA ARG A 297 -5.42 33.88 4.32
C ARG A 297 -4.30 34.61 3.60
N GLU A 298 -3.28 33.90 3.12
CA GLU A 298 -2.22 34.50 2.29
C GLU A 298 -2.68 34.72 0.83
N VAL A 299 -3.57 33.85 0.34
CA VAL A 299 -3.98 33.79 -1.08
C VAL A 299 -5.33 34.46 -1.34
N LEU A 300 -6.19 34.52 -0.33
CA LEU A 300 -7.53 35.10 -0.36
C LEU A 300 -7.57 36.35 0.52
N THR A 301 -8.35 37.34 0.11
CA THR A 301 -8.74 38.45 0.96
C THR A 301 -9.69 37.99 2.07
N GLU A 302 -9.72 38.70 3.19
CA GLU A 302 -10.71 38.45 4.26
C GLU A 302 -12.16 38.51 3.75
N LYS A 303 -12.41 39.32 2.70
CA LYS A 303 -13.71 39.36 2.04
C LYS A 303 -14.02 38.06 1.28
N GLU A 304 -13.08 37.52 0.51
CA GLU A 304 -13.26 36.23 -0.18
C GLU A 304 -13.49 35.08 0.81
N ILE A 305 -12.75 35.06 1.93
CA ILE A 305 -12.98 34.09 3.01
C ILE A 305 -14.35 34.30 3.65
N ALA A 306 -14.76 35.56 3.86
CA ALA A 306 -16.06 35.90 4.41
C ALA A 306 -17.24 35.47 3.54
N GLU A 307 -17.04 35.37 2.23
CA GLU A 307 -18.02 34.91 1.26
C GLU A 307 -18.09 33.37 1.18
N ILE A 308 -17.20 32.61 1.83
CA ILE A 308 -17.35 31.15 1.91
C ILE A 308 -18.47 30.83 2.92
N ASP A 309 -19.55 30.23 2.43
CA ASP A 309 -20.71 29.84 3.23
C ASP A 309 -20.49 28.51 3.95
N VAL A 310 -19.75 27.58 3.35
CA VAL A 310 -19.54 26.24 3.90
C VAL A 310 -18.26 25.58 3.38
N VAL A 311 -17.58 24.85 4.25
CA VAL A 311 -16.46 23.96 3.94
C VAL A 311 -16.97 22.52 3.85
N ILE A 312 -16.68 21.87 2.73
CA ILE A 312 -17.19 20.54 2.39
C ILE A 312 -16.01 19.63 2.05
N PRO A 313 -15.77 18.53 2.79
CA PRO A 313 -14.74 17.56 2.42
C PRO A 313 -15.18 16.68 1.26
N VAL A 314 -14.20 16.22 0.49
CA VAL A 314 -14.33 15.03 -0.36
C VAL A 314 -14.05 13.79 0.51
N PRO A 315 -15.06 12.96 0.81
CA PRO A 315 -14.91 11.89 1.78
C PRO A 315 -14.04 10.73 1.24
N GLU A 316 -13.28 10.03 2.10
CA GLU A 316 -13.27 10.13 3.57
C GLU A 316 -11.98 10.74 4.13
N THR A 317 -10.88 10.76 3.36
CA THR A 317 -9.54 11.17 3.82
C THR A 317 -9.49 12.62 4.28
N SER A 318 -10.09 13.53 3.49
CA SER A 318 -10.02 14.98 3.73
C SER A 318 -10.88 15.44 4.91
N ASN A 319 -11.79 14.60 5.43
CA ASN A 319 -12.72 14.96 6.51
C ASN A 319 -12.01 15.59 7.72
N THR A 320 -10.87 15.03 8.13
CA THR A 320 -10.11 15.53 9.29
C THR A 320 -9.53 16.92 9.01
N ALA A 321 -8.86 17.10 7.88
CA ALA A 321 -8.24 18.37 7.51
C ALA A 321 -9.29 19.46 7.25
N ALA A 322 -10.39 19.11 6.58
CA ALA A 322 -11.51 20.00 6.29
C ALA A 322 -12.22 20.49 7.56
N ALA A 323 -12.45 19.59 8.54
CA ALA A 323 -13.05 19.98 9.81
C ALA A 323 -12.16 20.97 10.57
N THR A 324 -10.85 20.71 10.62
CA THR A 324 -9.90 21.65 11.24
C THR A 324 -9.81 22.96 10.47
N LEU A 325 -9.76 22.92 9.13
CA LEU A 325 -9.77 24.11 8.28
C LEU A 325 -11.00 24.99 8.53
N ALA A 326 -12.19 24.39 8.55
CA ALA A 326 -13.45 25.09 8.80
C ALA A 326 -13.44 25.80 10.16
N SER A 327 -13.00 25.10 11.21
CA SER A 327 -12.84 25.68 12.55
C SER A 327 -11.82 26.83 12.56
N CYS A 328 -10.68 26.69 11.86
CA CYS A 328 -9.67 27.73 11.79
C CYS A 328 -10.09 28.96 10.97
N LEU A 329 -11.01 28.81 10.02
CA LEU A 329 -11.56 29.91 9.20
C LEU A 329 -12.84 30.53 9.78
N ASP A 330 -13.36 29.99 10.88
CA ASP A 330 -14.67 30.33 11.44
C ASP A 330 -15.79 30.20 10.39
N ARG A 331 -15.81 29.04 9.71
CA ARG A 331 -16.77 28.70 8.65
C ARG A 331 -17.53 27.43 9.01
N PRO A 332 -18.81 27.30 8.62
CA PRO A 332 -19.55 26.05 8.77
C PRO A 332 -18.86 24.88 8.07
N TYR A 333 -18.90 23.71 8.69
CA TYR A 333 -18.47 22.44 8.11
C TYR A 333 -19.69 21.59 7.79
N SER A 334 -19.77 21.01 6.58
CA SER A 334 -20.88 20.15 6.18
C SER A 334 -20.40 18.91 5.41
N ASN A 335 -20.91 17.74 5.78
CA ASN A 335 -20.71 16.50 5.03
C ASN A 335 -21.70 16.43 3.85
N ALA A 336 -21.60 17.40 2.95
CA ALA A 336 -22.55 17.57 1.84
C ALA A 336 -22.33 16.58 0.68
N PHE A 337 -21.15 15.95 0.59
CA PHE A 337 -20.93 14.80 -0.28
C PHE A 337 -21.07 13.51 0.50
N VAL A 338 -22.02 12.67 0.09
CA VAL A 338 -22.23 11.34 0.66
C VAL A 338 -21.56 10.31 -0.22
N LYS A 339 -20.64 9.53 0.36
CA LYS A 339 -20.02 8.39 -0.33
C LYS A 339 -21.00 7.22 -0.39
N ASN A 340 -21.32 6.75 -1.59
CA ASN A 340 -22.18 5.58 -1.78
C ASN A 340 -21.38 4.31 -1.48
N ARG A 341 -21.71 3.65 -0.37
CA ARG A 341 -21.04 2.42 0.10
C ARG A 341 -21.51 1.16 -0.63
N TYR A 342 -22.72 1.19 -1.18
CA TYR A 342 -23.38 0.06 -1.83
C TYR A 342 -23.79 0.44 -3.26
N GLY A 343 -23.31 -0.27 -4.29
CA GLY A 343 -23.75 -0.01 -5.66
C GLY A 343 -23.61 -1.23 -6.57
N GLN A 344 -24.68 -1.56 -7.30
CA GLN A 344 -24.76 -2.64 -8.30
C GLN A 344 -24.16 -2.27 -9.67
N GLU A 345 -23.51 -3.24 -10.34
CA GLU A 345 -22.69 -3.16 -11.56
C GLU A 345 -23.29 -2.53 -12.84
N ALA A 346 -24.55 -2.07 -12.91
CA ALA A 346 -25.16 -1.71 -14.19
C ALA A 346 -25.58 -0.23 -14.31
N ARG A 347 -25.01 0.46 -15.33
CA ARG A 347 -25.48 1.71 -16.00
C ARG A 347 -25.33 3.06 -15.27
N LYS A 348 -24.09 3.55 -15.13
CA LYS A 348 -23.61 4.92 -15.46
C LYS A 348 -22.15 5.06 -14.96
N LYS A 349 -21.24 5.54 -15.83
CA LYS A 349 -19.81 5.77 -15.54
C LYS A 349 -19.62 7.09 -14.80
N GLY A 350 -18.72 7.17 -13.82
CA GLY A 350 -18.24 8.45 -13.24
C GLY A 350 -18.29 8.53 -11.71
N ILE A 351 -17.63 9.54 -11.14
CA ILE A 351 -17.61 9.84 -9.69
C ILE A 351 -19.02 9.94 -9.12
N ARG A 352 -20.02 10.28 -9.94
CA ARG A 352 -21.45 10.41 -9.59
C ARG A 352 -22.07 9.15 -8.98
N ARG A 353 -21.48 7.97 -9.21
CA ARG A 353 -21.90 6.75 -8.50
C ARG A 353 -21.21 6.59 -7.16
N LYS A 354 -20.01 7.17 -6.99
CA LYS A 354 -19.21 7.09 -5.76
C LYS A 354 -19.62 8.18 -4.76
N LEU A 355 -20.02 9.35 -5.23
CA LEU A 355 -20.37 10.52 -4.43
C LEU A 355 -21.71 11.07 -4.90
N SER A 356 -22.57 11.42 -3.94
CA SER A 356 -23.84 12.09 -4.16
C SER A 356 -23.87 13.41 -3.39
N PRO A 357 -24.14 14.57 -4.03
CA PRO A 357 -24.33 15.82 -3.33
C PRO A 357 -25.69 15.88 -2.62
N ILE A 358 -25.74 16.50 -1.44
CA ILE A 358 -26.99 16.90 -0.77
C ILE A 358 -27.35 18.30 -1.28
N GLU A 359 -28.28 18.41 -2.23
CA GLU A 359 -28.57 19.66 -2.97
C GLU A 359 -28.80 20.89 -2.07
N SER A 360 -29.49 20.74 -0.94
CA SER A 360 -29.74 21.83 0.03
C SER A 360 -28.46 22.43 0.66
N GLU A 361 -27.35 21.70 0.60
CA GLU A 361 -26.06 22.16 1.10
C GLU A 361 -25.28 22.99 0.06
N PHE A 362 -25.71 23.01 -1.21
CA PHE A 362 -25.05 23.70 -2.31
C PHE A 362 -25.85 24.88 -2.88
N ASP A 363 -27.18 24.79 -2.90
CA ASP A 363 -28.04 25.78 -3.57
C ASP A 363 -27.82 27.21 -3.07
N GLY A 364 -27.46 28.10 -3.99
CA GLY A 364 -27.20 29.53 -3.73
C GLY A 364 -25.91 29.85 -2.99
N LYS A 365 -25.10 28.85 -2.61
CA LYS A 365 -23.94 29.01 -1.71
C LYS A 365 -22.61 29.10 -2.45
N ALA A 366 -21.68 29.86 -1.90
CA ALA A 366 -20.27 29.83 -2.25
C ALA A 366 -19.54 28.83 -1.32
N ILE A 367 -18.97 27.79 -1.90
CA ILE A 367 -18.47 26.63 -1.16
C ILE A 367 -16.95 26.49 -1.25
N CYS A 368 -16.36 25.89 -0.24
CA CYS A 368 -14.96 25.46 -0.23
C CYS A 368 -14.88 23.93 -0.16
N ILE A 369 -14.55 23.30 -1.28
CA ILE A 369 -14.32 21.86 -1.36
C ILE A 369 -12.89 21.56 -0.93
N VAL A 370 -12.72 20.64 0.02
CA VAL A 370 -11.39 20.21 0.50
C VAL A 370 -11.14 18.79 0.04
N ASP A 371 -10.04 18.57 -0.66
CA ASP A 371 -9.59 17.25 -1.13
C ASP A 371 -8.20 16.92 -0.57
N ASP A 372 -7.86 15.64 -0.46
CA ASP A 372 -6.53 15.25 0.02
C ASP A 372 -5.43 15.60 -0.99
N SER A 373 -5.71 15.39 -2.28
CA SER A 373 -4.76 15.60 -3.36
C SER A 373 -5.47 15.77 -4.70
N ILE A 374 -4.83 16.48 -5.64
CA ILE A 374 -5.32 16.61 -7.01
C ILE A 374 -4.28 16.00 -7.96
N VAL A 375 -4.58 14.81 -8.49
CA VAL A 375 -3.66 14.05 -9.36
C VAL A 375 -3.90 14.36 -10.85
N ARG A 376 -4.96 13.77 -11.44
CA ARG A 376 -5.30 13.92 -12.87
C ARG A 376 -6.32 15.03 -13.14
N GLY A 377 -6.90 15.63 -12.10
CA GLY A 377 -7.94 16.65 -12.20
C GLY A 377 -9.33 16.16 -12.62
N ASN A 378 -9.47 15.03 -13.31
CA ASN A 378 -10.78 14.52 -13.78
C ASN A 378 -11.81 14.35 -12.65
N THR A 379 -11.39 13.73 -11.54
CA THR A 379 -12.28 13.53 -10.38
C THR A 379 -12.69 14.86 -9.75
N SER A 380 -11.72 15.76 -9.52
CA SER A 380 -11.99 17.09 -8.97
C SER A 380 -12.90 17.91 -9.89
N ARG A 381 -12.71 17.81 -11.21
CA ARG A 381 -13.58 18.44 -12.21
C ARG A 381 -15.02 17.93 -12.13
N GLU A 382 -15.21 16.62 -12.04
CA GLU A 382 -16.56 16.05 -11.89
C GLU A 382 -17.19 16.46 -10.55
N ILE A 383 -16.41 16.57 -9.47
CA ILE A 383 -16.87 17.05 -8.16
C ILE A 383 -17.32 18.51 -8.22
N VAL A 384 -16.54 19.39 -8.84
CA VAL A 384 -16.90 20.79 -9.05
C VAL A 384 -18.17 20.91 -9.90
N GLN A 385 -18.28 20.08 -10.95
CA GLN A 385 -19.47 20.07 -11.79
C GLN A 385 -20.72 19.63 -11.01
N MET A 386 -20.63 18.57 -10.18
CA MET A 386 -21.74 18.15 -9.33
C MET A 386 -22.17 19.25 -8.35
N ALA A 387 -21.22 19.97 -7.76
CA ALA A 387 -21.53 21.08 -6.87
C ALA A 387 -22.26 22.23 -7.59
N ARG A 388 -21.81 22.60 -8.80
CA ARG A 388 -22.49 23.62 -9.62
C ARG A 388 -23.88 23.18 -10.07
N GLU A 389 -24.04 21.92 -10.45
CA GLU A 389 -25.35 21.34 -10.81
C GLU A 389 -26.31 21.31 -9.61
N ALA A 390 -25.79 21.17 -8.39
CA ALA A 390 -26.54 21.27 -7.15
C ALA A 390 -26.82 22.72 -6.71
N GLY A 391 -26.42 23.73 -7.50
CA GLY A 391 -26.76 25.14 -7.30
C GLY A 391 -25.67 26.00 -6.66
N ALA A 392 -24.44 25.52 -6.50
CA ALA A 392 -23.34 26.32 -5.95
C ALA A 392 -22.99 27.51 -6.87
N THR A 393 -22.92 28.72 -6.29
CA THR A 393 -22.65 29.97 -7.02
C THR A 393 -21.16 30.16 -7.29
N ARG A 394 -20.31 29.78 -6.32
CA ARG A 394 -18.84 29.77 -6.42
C ARG A 394 -18.28 28.52 -5.78
N VAL A 395 -17.21 27.99 -6.35
CA VAL A 395 -16.55 26.76 -5.91
C VAL A 395 -15.04 27.00 -5.79
N TYR A 396 -14.59 27.12 -4.55
CA TYR A 396 -13.17 27.07 -4.19
C TYR A 396 -12.77 25.60 -3.99
N VAL A 397 -11.60 25.20 -4.49
CA VAL A 397 -11.05 23.86 -4.25
C VAL A 397 -9.72 23.99 -3.52
N VAL A 398 -9.57 23.28 -2.41
CA VAL A 398 -8.39 23.31 -1.56
C VAL A 398 -7.81 21.90 -1.46
N SER A 399 -6.52 21.75 -1.75
CA SER A 399 -5.82 20.48 -1.66
C SER A 399 -4.94 20.43 -0.41
N CYS A 400 -5.04 19.35 0.36
CA CYS A 400 -4.21 19.11 1.55
C CYS A 400 -2.74 18.82 1.22
N SER A 401 -2.43 18.58 -0.05
CA SER A 401 -1.07 18.38 -0.56
C SER A 401 -0.65 19.49 -1.52
N PRO A 402 0.67 19.64 -1.75
CA PRO A 402 1.20 20.44 -2.85
C PRO A 402 0.84 19.88 -4.22
N GLU A 403 1.18 20.64 -5.26
CA GLU A 403 1.04 20.25 -6.65
C GLU A 403 1.79 18.94 -6.96
N ILE A 404 1.05 17.93 -7.41
CA ILE A 404 1.62 16.66 -7.86
C ILE A 404 2.10 16.83 -9.30
N MET A 405 3.41 17.01 -9.47
CA MET A 405 4.03 17.33 -10.75
C MET A 405 4.90 16.20 -11.30
N ASN A 406 5.25 15.19 -10.50
CA ASN A 406 6.19 14.15 -10.88
C ASN A 406 5.63 12.75 -10.58
N GLN A 407 6.22 11.73 -11.19
CA GLN A 407 5.84 10.35 -10.90
C GLN A 407 6.23 9.96 -9.48
N HIS A 408 5.55 8.97 -8.90
CA HIS A 408 5.98 8.35 -7.66
C HIS A 408 6.71 7.05 -7.99
N ILE A 409 7.95 6.91 -7.52
CA ILE A 409 8.86 5.82 -7.95
C ILE A 409 9.07 4.74 -6.89
N TYR A 410 8.42 4.86 -5.74
CA TYR A 410 8.67 4.03 -4.56
C TYR A 410 7.51 3.08 -4.20
N GLY A 411 6.51 2.95 -5.07
CA GLY A 411 5.43 1.95 -4.92
C GLY A 411 4.00 2.50 -4.95
N ILE A 412 3.81 3.77 -5.31
CA ILE A 412 2.49 4.34 -5.63
C ILE A 412 2.41 4.53 -7.15
N ASP A 413 1.46 3.86 -7.81
CA ASP A 413 1.28 4.00 -9.26
C ASP A 413 0.49 5.28 -9.58
N LEU A 414 1.16 6.43 -9.53
CA LEU A 414 0.61 7.70 -10.03
C LEU A 414 0.65 7.75 -11.55
N ALA A 415 -0.11 8.66 -12.17
CA ALA A 415 -0.16 8.79 -13.62
C ALA A 415 1.20 9.17 -14.24
N ASP A 416 1.34 9.04 -15.57
CA ASP A 416 2.48 9.66 -16.28
C ASP A 416 2.41 11.19 -16.13
N PRO A 417 3.53 11.94 -16.15
CA PRO A 417 3.53 13.38 -15.91
C PRO A 417 2.56 14.15 -16.81
N ASP A 418 2.45 13.76 -18.09
CA ASP A 418 1.52 14.37 -19.03
C ASP A 418 0.03 14.17 -18.66
N GLU A 419 -0.28 13.14 -17.87
CA GLU A 419 -1.62 12.88 -17.32
C GLU A 419 -1.88 13.62 -15.99
N LEU A 420 -0.87 14.26 -15.39
CA LEU A 420 -1.02 15.04 -14.15
C LEU A 420 -1.52 16.45 -14.45
N VAL A 421 -2.51 16.92 -13.68
CA VAL A 421 -3.14 18.22 -13.94
C VAL A 421 -2.19 19.38 -13.67
N ALA A 422 -1.31 19.26 -12.68
CA ALA A 422 -0.39 20.33 -12.29
C ALA A 422 0.94 20.31 -13.05
N TYR A 423 1.21 19.28 -13.87
CA TYR A 423 2.45 19.21 -14.64
C TYR A 423 2.52 20.34 -15.68
N ASN A 424 3.55 21.18 -15.59
CA ASN A 424 3.77 22.36 -16.43
C ASN A 424 2.57 23.33 -16.47
N ARG A 425 1.79 23.41 -15.38
CA ARG A 425 0.65 24.34 -15.27
C ARG A 425 0.73 25.17 -14.00
N THR A 426 0.26 26.41 -14.10
CA THR A 426 0.05 27.26 -12.92
C THR A 426 -1.23 26.86 -12.18
N THR A 427 -1.38 27.29 -10.93
CA THR A 427 -2.58 27.04 -10.12
C THR A 427 -3.86 27.56 -10.80
N GLU A 428 -3.79 28.69 -11.51
CA GLU A 428 -4.91 29.25 -12.29
C GLU A 428 -5.30 28.34 -13.46
N GLN A 429 -4.31 27.83 -14.20
CA GLN A 429 -4.55 26.88 -15.29
C GLN A 429 -5.14 25.55 -14.77
N VAL A 430 -4.75 25.12 -13.57
CA VAL A 430 -5.38 23.97 -12.90
C VAL A 430 -6.83 24.28 -12.54
N ALA A 431 -7.11 25.47 -11.98
CA ALA A 431 -8.47 25.90 -11.65
C ALA A 431 -9.38 25.92 -12.89
N GLU A 432 -8.91 26.47 -14.01
CA GLU A 432 -9.60 26.45 -15.30
C GLU A 432 -9.88 25.02 -15.78
N ASN A 433 -8.88 24.14 -15.68
CA ASN A 433 -9.00 22.74 -16.12
C ASN A 433 -10.10 22.00 -15.34
N ILE A 434 -10.16 22.20 -14.03
CA ILE A 434 -11.16 21.56 -13.16
C ILE A 434 -12.46 22.37 -13.02
N GLN A 435 -12.56 23.54 -13.66
CA GLN A 435 -13.71 24.45 -13.65
C GLN A 435 -14.05 25.06 -12.27
N ALA A 436 -13.06 25.13 -11.39
CA ALA A 436 -13.15 25.80 -10.09
C ALA A 436 -12.94 27.31 -10.26
N ASP A 437 -13.53 28.12 -9.36
CA ASP A 437 -13.29 29.57 -9.35
C ASP A 437 -11.87 29.89 -8.86
N LYS A 438 -11.34 29.08 -7.94
CA LYS A 438 -9.97 29.19 -7.44
C LYS A 438 -9.51 27.85 -6.87
N VAL A 439 -8.23 27.54 -7.06
CA VAL A 439 -7.57 26.36 -6.46
C VAL A 439 -6.49 26.84 -5.51
N ILE A 440 -6.34 26.16 -4.37
CA ILE A 440 -5.32 26.45 -3.37
C ILE A 440 -4.66 25.14 -2.98
N PHE A 441 -3.34 25.05 -3.19
CA PHE A 441 -2.53 23.92 -2.75
C PHE A 441 -1.85 24.23 -1.42
N GLN A 442 -1.68 23.20 -0.59
CA GLN A 442 -0.83 23.28 0.59
C GLN A 442 0.62 23.53 0.15
N SER A 443 1.38 24.34 0.90
CA SER A 443 2.82 24.48 0.62
C SER A 443 3.60 23.22 1.05
N LEU A 444 4.69 22.90 0.35
CA LEU A 444 5.50 21.72 0.71
C LEU A 444 6.09 21.83 2.12
N ASP A 445 6.54 23.02 2.49
CA ASP A 445 7.12 23.27 3.82
C ASP A 445 6.05 23.16 4.92
N ASP A 446 4.84 23.65 4.66
CA ASP A 446 3.73 23.47 5.60
C ASP A 446 3.32 22.00 5.73
N LEU A 447 3.28 21.25 4.63
CA LEU A 447 2.99 19.81 4.68
C LEU A 447 4.02 19.06 5.53
N LYS A 448 5.31 19.32 5.32
CA LYS A 448 6.39 18.73 6.15
C LYS A 448 6.23 19.13 7.62
N ALA A 449 6.05 20.43 7.88
CA ALA A 449 5.87 20.93 9.24
C ALA A 449 4.64 20.30 9.93
N ALA A 450 3.54 20.07 9.21
CA ALA A 450 2.34 19.45 9.77
C ALA A 450 2.63 18.03 10.29
N CYS A 451 3.50 17.30 9.59
CA CYS A 451 3.93 15.96 9.99
C CYS A 451 4.94 15.99 11.14
N VAL A 452 5.96 16.86 11.08
CA VAL A 452 6.96 17.00 12.17
C VAL A 452 6.30 17.45 13.48
N GLU A 453 5.36 18.39 13.44
CA GLU A 453 4.61 18.86 14.61
C GLU A 453 3.65 17.80 15.18
N ALA A 454 3.35 16.75 14.41
CA ALA A 454 2.54 15.60 14.85
C ALA A 454 3.39 14.45 15.39
N ALA A 455 4.72 14.59 15.40
CA ALA A 455 5.64 13.60 15.91
C ALA A 455 5.57 13.51 17.44
N GLY A 456 5.47 12.29 17.97
CA GLY A 456 5.54 12.02 19.39
C GLY A 456 6.96 12.13 19.95
N GLU A 457 7.08 12.06 21.27
CA GLU A 457 8.37 12.03 21.96
C GLU A 457 9.20 10.83 21.46
N GLY A 458 10.41 11.10 20.96
CA GLY A 458 11.34 10.09 20.47
C GLY A 458 11.32 9.83 18.96
N SER A 459 10.46 10.49 18.18
CA SER A 459 10.60 10.45 16.72
C SER A 459 11.87 11.18 16.28
N GLU A 460 12.64 10.54 15.40
CA GLU A 460 13.88 11.10 14.83
C GLU A 460 13.65 11.72 13.44
N VAL A 461 12.41 11.67 12.93
CA VAL A 461 12.05 12.13 11.58
C VAL A 461 12.05 13.65 11.53
N LYS A 462 12.85 14.20 10.61
CA LYS A 462 12.94 15.65 10.33
C LYS A 462 12.63 16.02 8.89
N GLU A 463 12.76 15.05 7.99
CA GLU A 463 12.58 15.23 6.55
C GLU A 463 11.72 14.10 6.01
N PHE A 464 11.21 14.28 4.79
CA PHE A 464 10.32 13.34 4.12
C PHE A 464 10.74 13.12 2.68
N GLU A 465 10.36 11.98 2.12
CA GLU A 465 10.42 11.77 0.68
C GLU A 465 9.34 12.62 0.00
N VAL A 466 9.74 13.47 -0.94
CA VAL A 466 8.88 14.51 -1.56
C VAL A 466 9.10 14.64 -3.07
N GLY A 467 9.70 13.62 -3.71
CA GLY A 467 10.07 13.64 -5.12
C GLY A 467 8.88 13.82 -6.06
N VAL A 468 7.73 13.27 -5.69
CA VAL A 468 6.43 13.50 -6.37
C VAL A 468 6.05 14.98 -6.51
N PHE A 469 6.38 15.82 -5.52
CA PHE A 469 6.09 17.27 -5.55
C PHE A 469 7.24 18.06 -6.17
N SER A 470 8.50 17.71 -5.84
CA SER A 470 9.68 18.53 -6.13
C SER A 470 10.52 18.06 -7.33
N GLY A 471 10.32 16.85 -7.82
CA GLY A 471 11.17 16.18 -8.80
C GLY A 471 12.53 15.70 -8.23
N LYS A 472 12.79 15.95 -6.94
CA LYS A 472 14.03 15.57 -6.25
C LYS A 472 13.77 14.34 -5.38
N TYR A 473 14.10 13.18 -5.92
CA TYR A 473 13.98 11.90 -5.24
C TYR A 473 15.19 11.65 -4.33
N ILE A 474 14.96 10.98 -3.19
CA ILE A 474 16.03 10.69 -2.23
C ILE A 474 17.06 9.65 -2.73
N THR A 475 16.64 8.75 -3.62
CA THR A 475 17.55 7.83 -4.32
C THR A 475 17.94 8.40 -5.68
N ASP A 476 19.17 8.13 -6.11
CA ASP A 476 19.62 8.44 -7.46
C ASP A 476 18.82 7.65 -8.49
N VAL A 477 17.99 8.35 -9.27
CA VAL A 477 17.15 7.72 -10.30
C VAL A 477 18.01 7.39 -11.52
N PRO A 478 18.07 6.13 -11.98
CA PRO A 478 18.86 5.76 -13.14
C PRO A 478 18.38 6.46 -14.42
N GLU A 479 19.30 6.73 -15.34
CA GLU A 479 18.97 7.22 -16.68
C GLU A 479 18.05 6.21 -17.39
N GLY A 480 17.02 6.70 -18.09
CA GLY A 480 16.05 5.86 -18.80
C GLY A 480 14.94 5.24 -17.92
N TYR A 481 14.97 5.48 -16.60
CA TYR A 481 14.01 4.86 -15.68
C TYR A 481 12.55 5.25 -15.96
N PHE A 482 12.28 6.52 -16.19
CA PHE A 482 10.92 6.99 -16.45
C PHE A 482 10.37 6.46 -17.78
N GLU A 483 11.22 6.38 -18.80
CA GLU A 483 10.90 5.77 -20.09
C GLU A 483 10.56 4.28 -19.93
N HIS A 484 11.32 3.55 -19.11
CA HIS A 484 11.05 2.15 -18.79
C HIS A 484 9.67 1.98 -18.13
N ILE A 485 9.35 2.80 -17.13
CA ILE A 485 8.06 2.75 -16.42
C ILE A 485 6.89 3.05 -17.38
N SER A 486 7.00 4.09 -18.20
CA SER A 486 5.95 4.40 -19.19
C SER A 486 5.77 3.29 -20.22
N GLN A 487 6.84 2.59 -20.62
CA GLN A 487 6.74 1.39 -21.47
C GLN A 487 6.03 0.22 -20.78
N LEU A 488 6.33 -0.06 -19.50
CA LEU A 488 5.65 -1.09 -18.72
C LEU A 488 4.15 -0.80 -18.59
N ARG A 489 3.78 0.47 -18.36
CA ARG A 489 2.37 0.90 -18.34
C ARG A 489 1.69 0.68 -19.69
N GLY A 490 2.37 1.01 -20.78
CA GLY A 490 1.91 0.75 -22.15
C GLY A 490 1.68 -0.75 -22.42
N LYS A 491 2.60 -1.62 -21.99
CA LYS A 491 2.46 -3.09 -22.10
C LYS A 491 1.28 -3.60 -21.26
N ASN A 492 1.11 -3.14 -20.03
CA ASN A 492 -0.02 -3.51 -19.17
C ASN A 492 -1.38 -3.06 -19.75
N LYS A 493 -1.46 -1.91 -20.42
CA LYS A 493 -2.66 -1.50 -21.18
C LYS A 493 -2.98 -2.49 -22.31
N LYS A 494 -1.96 -3.07 -22.97
CA LYS A 494 -2.12 -4.06 -24.05
C LYS A 494 -2.41 -5.49 -23.58
N ARG A 495 -1.83 -5.93 -22.44
CA ARG A 495 -1.95 -7.31 -21.91
C ARG A 495 -3.33 -7.62 -21.30
N LYS A 496 -4.15 -6.61 -21.01
CA LYS A 496 -5.50 -6.73 -20.41
C LYS A 496 -6.61 -7.25 -21.36
N THR A 497 -6.24 -7.96 -22.42
CA THR A 497 -7.16 -8.69 -23.31
C THR A 497 -6.54 -10.07 -23.56
N PRO A 498 -7.19 -11.25 -23.35
CA PRO A 498 -8.50 -11.60 -22.78
C PRO A 498 -8.48 -12.59 -21.57
N ASN A 499 -9.67 -12.78 -20.95
CA ASN A 499 -10.19 -13.85 -20.06
C ASN A 499 -9.25 -14.91 -19.45
N CYS A 500 -9.13 -14.93 -18.11
CA CYS A 500 -8.94 -16.17 -17.36
C CYS A 500 -9.48 -16.04 -15.92
N SER A 501 -10.59 -16.71 -15.62
CA SER A 501 -11.16 -16.87 -14.29
C SER A 501 -10.82 -18.26 -13.78
N GLU A 502 -9.65 -18.45 -13.19
CA GLU A 502 -9.30 -19.69 -12.49
C GLU A 502 -8.46 -19.38 -11.25
N SER A 503 -8.99 -19.75 -10.08
CA SER A 503 -8.21 -19.87 -8.85
C SER A 503 -7.28 -21.07 -9.00
N MET A 504 -5.97 -20.84 -9.18
CA MET A 504 -4.99 -21.92 -9.15
C MET A 504 -4.67 -22.32 -7.70
N LEU A 505 -4.81 -23.62 -7.40
CA LEU A 505 -4.03 -24.29 -6.37
C LEU A 505 -2.63 -24.53 -6.95
N ILE A 506 -1.62 -23.82 -6.46
CA ILE A 506 -0.22 -24.07 -6.81
C ILE A 506 0.25 -25.28 -6.01
N ALA A 507 0.24 -26.47 -6.62
CA ALA A 507 0.81 -27.67 -6.03
C ALA A 507 2.33 -27.70 -6.27
N ASN A 508 3.12 -27.32 -5.27
CA ASN A 508 4.54 -27.65 -5.20
C ASN A 508 4.70 -28.94 -4.38
N GLY A 509 4.68 -30.09 -5.05
CA GLY A 509 4.93 -31.39 -4.41
C GLY A 509 4.44 -32.55 -5.27
N GLY A 510 5.37 -33.42 -5.66
CA GLY A 510 5.13 -34.55 -6.56
C GLY A 510 4.01 -35.47 -6.08
N VAL A 511 3.20 -35.92 -7.05
CA VAL A 511 2.14 -36.90 -6.86
C VAL A 511 2.77 -38.23 -6.46
N VAL A 512 2.50 -38.70 -5.24
CA VAL A 512 2.71 -40.10 -4.88
C VAL A 512 1.52 -40.89 -5.43
N ASN A 513 1.83 -41.80 -6.35
CA ASN A 513 0.98 -42.79 -7.01
C ASN A 513 -0.38 -43.07 -6.35
N MET A 514 -1.47 -42.77 -7.07
CA MET A 514 -2.74 -43.48 -6.99
C MET A 514 -3.26 -43.71 -8.42
N ALA A 515 -3.57 -44.97 -8.75
CA ALA A 515 -3.91 -45.45 -10.09
C ALA A 515 -5.23 -44.84 -10.65
N PRO A 516 -5.38 -44.71 -11.98
CA PRO A 516 -6.56 -44.07 -12.56
C PRO A 516 -7.74 -45.03 -12.69
N GLY A 517 -8.86 -44.69 -12.06
CA GLY A 517 -10.18 -45.21 -12.39
C GLY A 517 -10.82 -44.42 -13.53
N GLN A 518 -11.26 -45.12 -14.56
CA GLN A 518 -11.97 -44.60 -15.74
C GLN A 518 -13.39 -44.10 -15.40
N ASN A 519 -13.80 -43.00 -16.05
CA ASN A 519 -15.15 -42.64 -16.55
C ASN A 519 -15.17 -41.10 -16.69
N GLY A 520 -15.47 -40.42 -17.81
CA GLY A 520 -16.24 -40.79 -19.00
C GLY A 520 -17.58 -40.04 -18.99
N ALA A 521 -17.64 -38.79 -19.46
CA ALA A 521 -18.85 -38.18 -20.05
C ALA A 521 -18.57 -36.78 -20.65
N GLN A 522 -18.88 -36.65 -21.94
CA GLN A 522 -18.97 -35.41 -22.72
C GLN A 522 -20.29 -34.69 -22.44
N GLY A 523 -20.30 -33.35 -22.53
CA GLY A 523 -21.52 -32.54 -22.55
C GLY A 523 -21.31 -31.17 -23.21
N ASN A 524 -21.88 -31.00 -24.40
CA ASN A 524 -21.78 -29.85 -25.30
C ASN A 524 -22.56 -28.61 -24.81
N GLY A 525 -21.95 -27.43 -24.99
CA GLY A 525 -22.54 -26.29 -25.71
C GLY A 525 -23.64 -25.44 -25.06
N THR A 526 -23.34 -24.15 -24.85
CA THR A 526 -24.07 -23.04 -25.49
C THR A 526 -23.32 -21.71 -25.28
N ARG A 527 -23.05 -21.03 -26.40
CA ARG A 527 -22.48 -19.68 -26.47
C ARG A 527 -23.58 -18.66 -26.20
N ASN A 528 -23.37 -17.73 -25.28
CA ASN A 528 -24.02 -16.42 -25.30
C ASN A 528 -22.96 -15.36 -25.00
N GLY A 529 -22.56 -14.65 -26.05
CA GLY A 529 -21.61 -13.55 -25.98
C GLY A 529 -22.26 -12.30 -25.41
N VAL A 530 -21.77 -11.85 -24.26
CA VAL A 530 -21.97 -10.50 -23.77
C VAL A 530 -20.60 -9.83 -23.77
N VAL A 531 -20.45 -8.81 -24.62
CA VAL A 531 -19.25 -7.99 -24.74
C VAL A 531 -19.12 -7.15 -23.46
N SER A 532 -18.12 -7.41 -22.62
CA SER A 532 -17.82 -6.61 -21.44
C SER A 532 -16.77 -5.52 -21.77
N PRO A 533 -16.97 -4.24 -21.39
CA PRO A 533 -16.00 -3.19 -21.63
C PRO A 533 -14.86 -3.24 -20.59
N SER A 534 -13.64 -3.28 -21.09
CA SER A 534 -12.37 -3.36 -20.36
C SER A 534 -11.84 -2.00 -19.90
N TYR A 535 -12.16 -1.48 -18.71
CA TYR A 535 -11.43 -0.31 -18.17
C TYR A 535 -11.32 -0.28 -16.64
N ARG A 536 -10.13 0.13 -16.16
CA ARG A 536 -9.65 0.14 -14.76
C ARG A 536 -10.40 1.15 -13.88
N GLU A 537 -10.60 0.78 -12.62
CA GLU A 537 -11.08 1.63 -11.54
C GLU A 537 -10.07 1.63 -10.37
N ASP A 538 -9.81 2.82 -9.81
CA ASP A 538 -9.31 2.97 -8.44
C ASP A 538 -10.50 2.91 -7.48
N ILE A 539 -10.54 1.87 -6.64
CA ILE A 539 -11.59 1.60 -5.65
C ILE A 539 -10.95 1.65 -4.25
N ASN A 540 -11.64 2.27 -3.27
CA ASN A 540 -11.05 2.77 -2.02
C ASN A 540 -11.87 2.38 -0.74
N ILE A 541 -11.17 1.62 0.13
CA ILE A 541 -10.96 1.59 1.60
C ILE A 541 -12.07 1.25 2.64
N TYR A 542 -13.38 1.50 2.50
CA TYR A 542 -14.30 1.33 3.65
C TYR A 542 -15.52 0.43 3.43
N ASN A 543 -15.28 -0.84 3.09
CA ASN A 543 -16.32 -1.87 2.97
C ASN A 543 -16.11 -3.06 3.91
N ILE A 544 -15.88 -2.84 5.22
CA ILE A 544 -15.95 -3.94 6.21
C ILE A 544 -16.47 -3.39 7.54
N ALA A 545 -17.81 -3.41 7.69
CA ALA A 545 -18.51 -3.46 8.97
C ALA A 545 -20.01 -3.69 8.70
N SER A 546 -20.37 -4.96 8.55
CA SER A 546 -21.69 -5.52 8.89
C SER A 546 -21.56 -7.02 8.94
#